data_AF-A0A2T4DU08-F1
#
_entry.id   AF-A0A2T4DU08-F1
#
_cell.length_a   1.000
_cell.length_b   1.000
_cell.length_c   1.000
_cell.angle_alpha   90.00
_cell.angle_beta   90.00
_cell.angle_gamma   90.00
#
_symmetry.space_group_name_H-M   'P 1'
#
loop_
_entity.id
_entity.type
_entity.pdbx_description
1 polymer ?
#
loop_
_entity_poly.entity_id
_entity_poly.type
_entity_poly.pdbx_seq_one_letter_code
_entity_poly.pdbx_strand_id
1 'polypeptide(L)'
;MEDLKERIFKVIEKQVEMKEFENWLYSNVQLSERMDEELILQLYIFNYNQQGVGYEFKTLFLSFFEEREFTDWKIITNLETLSEGCKEPETILADFCDLGYENYPYLTSIGYNKYELEDYAYFNRSREQMINEIQEEASRLLAEIKDWLRTHPGEDLSKFESRTKKIDMIPNNFPENVIKTESTSNKWWEFWK
;
A
#
# COMPACT_ATOMS: atom_id res chain seq x y z
N MET A 1 5.24 21.99 10.34
CA MET A 1 3.81 22.03 10.71
C MET A 1 3.17 21.03 9.77
N GLU A 2 2.62 19.95 10.30
CA GLU A 2 2.06 18.87 9.49
C GLU A 2 0.84 19.36 8.72
N ASP A 3 0.72 18.96 7.46
CA ASP A 3 -0.36 19.37 6.58
C ASP A 3 -1.69 18.69 7.00
N LEU A 4 -2.82 19.39 6.93
CA LEU A 4 -4.12 18.84 7.32
C LEU A 4 -4.45 17.58 6.50
N LYS A 5 -4.16 17.61 5.21
CA LYS A 5 -4.30 16.47 4.30
C LYS A 5 -3.51 15.25 4.78
N GLU A 6 -2.26 15.44 5.18
CA GLU A 6 -1.43 14.35 5.71
C GLU A 6 -2.08 13.73 6.96
N ARG A 7 -2.65 14.55 7.84
CA ARG A 7 -3.38 14.06 9.02
C ARG A 7 -4.64 13.28 8.66
N ILE A 8 -5.41 13.74 7.67
CA ILE A 8 -6.58 13.01 7.16
C ILE A 8 -6.15 11.64 6.65
N PHE A 9 -5.09 11.57 5.84
CA PHE A 9 -4.57 10.31 5.31
C PHE A 9 -4.11 9.36 6.42
N LYS A 10 -3.44 9.90 7.45
CA LYS A 10 -3.04 9.12 8.64
C LYS A 10 -4.24 8.56 9.41
N VAL A 11 -5.35 9.29 9.51
CA VAL A 11 -6.58 8.77 10.13
C VAL A 11 -7.18 7.65 9.29
N ILE A 12 -7.21 7.80 7.96
CA ILE A 12 -7.72 6.78 7.04
C ILE A 12 -6.92 5.47 7.15
N GLU A 13 -5.60 5.56 7.23
CA GLU A 13 -4.70 4.41 7.43
C GLU A 13 -4.56 4.00 8.90
N LYS A 14 -5.38 4.54 9.80
CA LYS A 14 -5.42 4.21 11.24
C LYS A 14 -4.09 4.43 11.96
N GLN A 15 -3.23 5.30 11.44
CA GLN A 15 -2.00 5.75 12.10
C GLN A 15 -2.30 6.80 13.18
N VAL A 16 -3.43 7.50 13.07
CA VAL A 16 -3.95 8.44 14.07
C VAL A 16 -5.35 8.01 14.47
N GLU A 17 -5.60 7.94 15.78
CA GLU A 17 -6.91 7.61 16.32
C GLU A 17 -7.93 8.71 15.99
N MET A 18 -9.16 8.33 15.63
CA MET A 18 -10.21 9.27 15.24
C MET A 18 -10.45 10.37 16.28
N LYS A 19 -10.44 9.98 17.56
CA LYS A 19 -10.60 10.90 18.70
C LYS A 19 -9.41 11.85 18.86
N GLU A 20 -8.20 11.39 18.57
CA GLU A 20 -7.01 12.24 18.59
C GLU A 20 -7.10 13.30 17.48
N PHE A 21 -7.51 12.89 16.29
CA PHE A 21 -7.72 13.80 15.17
C PHE A 21 -8.79 14.85 15.46
N GLU A 22 -9.94 14.45 16.01
CA GLU A 22 -11.02 15.37 16.39
C GLU A 22 -10.54 16.42 17.40
N ASN A 23 -9.84 15.98 18.46
CA ASN A 23 -9.29 16.89 19.46
C ASN A 23 -8.28 17.88 18.85
N TRP A 24 -7.44 17.40 17.94
CA TRP A 24 -6.48 18.22 17.23
C TRP A 24 -7.17 19.26 16.33
N LEU A 25 -8.19 18.86 15.57
CA LEU A 25 -8.98 19.72 14.69
C LEU A 25 -9.60 20.89 15.45
N TYR A 26 -10.24 20.62 16.59
CA TYR A 26 -10.88 21.66 17.41
C TYR A 26 -9.88 22.55 18.17
N SER A 27 -8.65 22.08 18.35
CA SER A 27 -7.58 22.88 18.98
C SER A 27 -6.91 23.86 18.01
N ASN A 28 -7.14 23.72 16.71
CA ASN A 28 -6.42 24.46 15.69
C ASN A 28 -7.30 25.52 14.99
N VAL A 29 -7.24 26.75 15.50
CA VAL A 29 -8.13 27.87 15.11
C VAL A 29 -7.77 28.50 13.76
N GLN A 30 -6.65 28.10 13.12
CA GLN A 30 -6.13 28.72 11.89
C GLN A 30 -6.30 27.87 10.62
N LEU A 31 -7.05 26.77 10.67
CA LEU A 31 -7.20 25.86 9.53
C LEU A 31 -7.99 26.46 8.36
N SER A 32 -8.96 27.33 8.64
CA SER A 32 -9.81 27.98 7.63
C SER A 32 -9.09 28.98 6.74
N GLU A 33 -7.90 29.46 7.11
CA GLU A 33 -7.13 30.44 6.33
C GLU A 33 -6.25 29.81 5.25
N ARG A 34 -6.17 28.47 5.18
CA ARG A 34 -5.12 27.77 4.43
C ARG A 34 -5.60 26.69 3.45
N MET A 35 -6.88 26.31 3.46
CA MET A 35 -7.42 25.24 2.62
C MET A 35 -8.84 25.54 2.16
N ASP A 36 -9.38 24.66 1.32
CA ASP A 36 -10.74 24.70 0.81
C ASP A 36 -11.77 24.81 1.96
N GLU A 37 -12.58 25.86 1.92
CA GLU A 37 -13.59 26.15 2.95
C GLU A 37 -14.62 25.01 3.09
N GLU A 38 -14.93 24.30 2.00
CA GLU A 38 -15.86 23.17 2.00
C GLU A 38 -15.28 21.99 2.78
N LEU A 39 -14.03 21.62 2.52
CA LEU A 39 -13.33 20.55 3.26
C LEU A 39 -13.31 20.86 4.76
N ILE A 40 -12.94 22.09 5.12
CA ILE A 40 -12.89 22.52 6.52
C ILE A 40 -14.27 22.44 7.17
N LEU A 41 -15.32 22.92 6.49
CA LEU A 41 -16.68 22.83 7.00
C LEU A 41 -17.08 21.38 7.24
N GLN A 42 -16.83 20.48 6.28
CA GLN A 42 -17.14 19.05 6.41
C GLN A 42 -16.43 18.43 7.63
N LEU A 43 -15.16 18.77 7.85
CA LEU A 43 -14.41 18.30 9.02
C LEU A 43 -15.05 18.72 10.34
N TYR A 44 -15.53 19.97 10.46
CA TYR A 44 -16.15 20.45 11.70
C TYR A 44 -17.56 19.90 11.96
N ILE A 45 -18.31 19.54 10.91
CA ILE A 45 -19.68 19.02 11.05
C ILE A 45 -19.75 17.49 11.05
N PHE A 46 -18.66 16.81 10.71
CA PHE A 46 -18.61 15.35 10.68
C PHE A 46 -18.85 14.75 12.07
N ASN A 47 -19.67 13.70 12.14
CA ASN A 47 -19.96 13.03 13.41
C ASN A 47 -18.90 11.96 13.72
N TYR A 48 -17.90 12.31 14.54
CA TYR A 48 -16.80 11.42 14.92
C TYR A 48 -17.19 10.28 15.88
N ASN A 49 -18.38 10.34 16.48
CA ASN A 49 -18.84 9.37 17.49
C ASN A 49 -19.78 8.29 16.94
N GLN A 50 -20.02 8.29 15.62
CA GLN A 50 -20.94 7.33 14.99
C GLN A 50 -20.34 5.92 14.83
N GLN A 51 -21.22 4.92 14.74
CA GLN A 51 -20.79 3.57 14.38
C GLN A 51 -20.31 3.55 12.91
N GLY A 52 -19.19 2.86 12.64
CA GLY A 52 -18.63 2.80 11.29
C GLY A 52 -17.86 4.07 10.87
N VAL A 53 -17.54 4.95 11.82
CA VAL A 53 -16.90 6.25 11.57
C VAL A 53 -15.71 6.19 10.63
N GLY A 54 -14.83 5.18 10.71
CA GLY A 54 -13.65 5.08 9.85
C GLY A 54 -13.99 4.90 8.37
N TYR A 55 -15.04 4.14 8.06
CA TYR A 55 -15.48 3.93 6.67
C TYR A 55 -16.10 5.21 6.10
N GLU A 56 -16.98 5.85 6.86
CA GLU A 56 -17.61 7.12 6.47
C GLU A 56 -16.58 8.24 6.31
N PHE A 57 -15.62 8.32 7.24
CA PHE A 57 -14.52 9.29 7.17
C PHE A 57 -13.68 9.08 5.91
N LYS A 58 -13.26 7.84 5.64
CA LYS A 58 -12.51 7.51 4.42
C LYS A 58 -13.31 7.89 3.17
N THR A 59 -14.57 7.47 3.09
CA THR A 59 -15.41 7.69 1.91
C THR A 59 -15.64 9.17 1.64
N LEU A 60 -15.93 9.94 2.69
CA LEU A 60 -16.18 11.38 2.56
C LEU A 60 -14.90 12.15 2.25
N PHE A 61 -13.82 11.94 3.00
CA PHE A 61 -12.66 12.80 2.88
C PHE A 61 -11.77 12.45 1.70
N LEU A 62 -11.74 11.19 1.22
CA LEU A 62 -11.04 10.88 -0.02
C LEU A 62 -11.66 11.56 -1.24
N SER A 63 -12.95 11.90 -1.24
CA SER A 63 -13.55 12.61 -2.37
C SER A 63 -13.06 14.05 -2.54
N PHE A 64 -12.38 14.61 -1.53
CA PHE A 64 -11.75 15.94 -1.60
C PHE A 64 -10.33 15.91 -2.19
N PHE A 65 -9.78 14.72 -2.42
CA PHE A 65 -8.43 14.55 -2.94
C PHE A 65 -8.47 13.75 -4.24
N GLU A 66 -7.42 13.89 -5.04
CA GLU A 66 -7.27 13.00 -6.18
C GLU A 66 -6.93 11.59 -5.67
N GLU A 67 -7.57 10.56 -6.23
CA GLU A 67 -7.34 9.17 -5.83
C GLU A 67 -5.86 8.79 -5.86
N ARG A 68 -5.13 9.25 -6.88
CA ARG A 68 -3.67 9.05 -7.00
C ARG A 68 -2.87 9.67 -5.87
N GLU A 69 -3.31 10.80 -5.33
CA GLU A 69 -2.56 11.55 -4.32
C GLU A 69 -2.48 10.74 -3.01
N PHE A 70 -3.60 10.12 -2.64
CA PHE A 70 -3.65 9.22 -1.50
C PHE A 70 -2.82 7.96 -1.73
N THR A 71 -2.91 7.35 -2.91
CA THR A 71 -2.16 6.14 -3.24
C THR A 71 -0.65 6.39 -3.24
N ASP A 72 -0.19 7.48 -3.85
CA ASP A 72 1.22 7.86 -3.89
C ASP A 72 1.76 8.15 -2.49
N TRP A 73 0.99 8.89 -1.68
CA TRP A 73 1.31 9.11 -0.27
C TRP A 73 1.43 7.78 0.48
N LYS A 74 0.46 6.88 0.31
CA LYS A 74 0.43 5.56 0.97
C LYS A 74 1.66 4.73 0.59
N ILE A 75 2.04 4.70 -0.69
CA ILE A 75 3.23 3.98 -1.15
C ILE A 75 4.49 4.52 -0.45
N ILE A 76 4.67 5.84 -0.44
CA ILE A 76 5.85 6.48 0.16
C ILE A 76 5.89 6.20 1.67
N THR A 77 4.79 6.41 2.38
CA THR A 77 4.71 6.19 3.83
C THR A 77 4.90 4.72 4.20
N ASN A 78 4.37 3.78 3.42
CA ASN A 78 4.59 2.36 3.63
C ASN A 78 6.05 1.95 3.41
N LEU A 79 6.71 2.49 2.37
CA LEU A 79 8.13 2.27 2.13
C LEU A 79 9.00 2.87 3.24
N GLU A 80 8.66 4.06 3.73
CA GLU A 80 9.31 4.67 4.91
C GLU A 80 9.17 3.77 6.13
N THR A 81 7.94 3.33 6.43
CA THR A 81 7.64 2.44 7.56
C THR A 81 8.38 1.10 7.47
N LEU A 82 8.46 0.50 6.28
CA LEU A 82 9.27 -0.70 6.07
C LEU A 82 10.76 -0.42 6.23
N SER A 83 11.26 0.70 5.71
CA SER A 83 12.68 1.05 5.76
C SER A 83 13.21 1.29 7.18
N GLU A 84 12.38 1.87 8.06
CA GLU A 84 12.72 2.12 9.47
C GLU A 84 12.57 0.87 10.34
N GLY A 85 11.90 -0.16 9.80
CA GLY A 85 11.53 -1.37 10.49
C GLY A 85 10.18 -1.24 11.19
N CYS A 86 9.28 -2.16 10.86
CA CYS A 86 7.95 -2.20 11.46
C CYS A 86 7.67 -3.57 12.08
N LYS A 87 6.71 -3.58 13.01
CA LYS A 87 6.34 -4.79 13.77
C LYS A 87 5.61 -5.82 12.90
N GLU A 88 4.78 -5.33 11.98
CA GLU A 88 3.85 -6.13 11.16
C GLU A 88 4.04 -5.80 9.67
N PRO A 89 5.20 -6.14 9.08
CA PRO A 89 5.48 -5.87 7.67
C PRO A 89 4.49 -6.56 6.73
N GLU A 90 3.93 -7.72 7.13
CA GLU A 90 3.05 -8.54 6.30
C GLU A 90 1.83 -7.78 5.77
N THR A 91 1.28 -6.84 6.55
CA THR A 91 0.16 -5.99 6.14
C THR A 91 0.56 -5.04 5.02
N ILE A 92 1.71 -4.37 5.16
CA ILE A 92 2.23 -3.45 4.13
C ILE A 92 2.59 -4.22 2.86
N LEU A 93 3.20 -5.41 3.00
CA LEU A 93 3.58 -6.25 1.87
C LEU A 93 2.35 -6.78 1.13
N ALA A 94 1.24 -7.07 1.84
CA ALA A 94 -0.03 -7.41 1.21
C ALA A 94 -0.57 -6.25 0.35
N ASP A 95 -0.57 -5.02 0.89
CA ASP A 95 -0.96 -3.83 0.13
C ASP A 95 -0.10 -3.65 -1.13
N PHE A 96 1.22 -3.91 -1.04
CA PHE A 96 2.14 -3.84 -2.18
C PHE A 96 1.91 -4.92 -3.22
N CYS A 97 1.49 -6.13 -2.83
CA CYS A 97 1.04 -7.14 -3.79
C CYS A 97 -0.16 -6.61 -4.59
N ASP A 98 -1.19 -6.12 -3.90
CA ASP A 98 -2.42 -5.67 -4.54
C ASP A 98 -2.16 -4.49 -5.49
N LEU A 99 -1.45 -3.46 -5.01
CA LEU A 99 -1.05 -2.30 -5.84
C LEU A 99 -0.14 -2.70 -7.01
N GLY A 100 0.73 -3.70 -6.80
CA GLY A 100 1.63 -4.24 -7.80
C GLY A 100 0.91 -4.85 -9.00
N TYR A 101 -0.18 -5.59 -8.75
CA TYR A 101 -1.00 -6.18 -9.81
C TYR A 101 -1.92 -5.18 -10.52
N GLU A 102 -2.19 -4.02 -9.92
CA GLU A 102 -3.04 -3.00 -10.50
C GLU A 102 -2.24 -2.08 -11.43
N ASN A 103 -1.51 -1.13 -10.86
CA ASN A 103 -0.89 -0.03 -11.62
C ASN A 103 0.55 0.29 -11.20
N TYR A 104 1.11 -0.43 -10.22
CA TYR A 104 2.41 -0.10 -9.63
C TYR A 104 3.37 -1.30 -9.66
N PRO A 105 3.74 -1.81 -10.85
CA PRO A 105 4.41 -3.10 -11.01
C PRO A 105 5.74 -3.22 -10.24
N TYR A 106 6.43 -2.10 -9.98
CA TYR A 106 7.65 -2.04 -9.18
C TYR A 106 7.46 -2.40 -7.70
N LEU A 107 6.22 -2.41 -7.19
CA LEU A 107 5.90 -2.88 -5.83
C LEU A 107 5.76 -4.39 -5.74
N THR A 108 5.55 -5.07 -6.87
CA THR A 108 5.31 -6.51 -6.92
C THR A 108 6.45 -7.29 -6.26
N SER A 109 7.71 -6.96 -6.58
CA SER A 109 8.87 -7.69 -6.06
C SER A 109 8.98 -7.61 -4.55
N ILE A 110 8.75 -6.41 -3.99
CA ILE A 110 8.80 -6.23 -2.54
C ILE A 110 7.58 -6.87 -1.88
N GLY A 111 6.38 -6.75 -2.47
CA GLY A 111 5.15 -7.34 -1.96
C GLY A 111 5.22 -8.87 -1.81
N TYR A 112 5.85 -9.57 -2.77
CA TYR A 112 6.01 -11.03 -2.70
C TYR A 112 6.81 -11.52 -1.49
N ASN A 113 7.62 -10.67 -0.85
CA ASN A 113 8.29 -11.02 0.40
C ASN A 113 7.29 -11.40 1.51
N LYS A 114 6.01 -11.04 1.40
CA LYS A 114 4.95 -11.53 2.29
C LYS A 114 4.94 -13.06 2.36
N TYR A 115 4.94 -13.73 1.22
CA TYR A 115 4.89 -15.20 1.17
C TYR A 115 6.19 -15.82 1.67
N GLU A 116 7.33 -15.18 1.36
CA GLU A 116 8.60 -15.65 1.87
C GLU A 116 8.69 -15.51 3.41
N LEU A 117 8.10 -14.45 3.99
CA LEU A 117 8.01 -14.27 5.44
C LEU A 117 7.05 -15.27 6.12
N GLU A 118 6.01 -15.71 5.43
CA GLU A 118 5.12 -16.78 5.93
C GLU A 118 5.84 -18.14 5.93
N ASP A 119 6.70 -18.39 4.94
CA ASP A 119 7.39 -19.66 4.71
C ASP A 119 8.93 -19.60 4.94
N TYR A 120 9.43 -18.73 5.80
CA TYR A 120 10.88 -18.50 5.99
C TYR A 120 11.70 -19.77 6.28
N ALA A 121 11.08 -20.76 6.97
CA ALA A 121 11.70 -22.05 7.25
C ALA A 121 11.98 -22.86 5.97
N TYR A 122 11.12 -22.77 4.97
CA TYR A 122 11.31 -23.40 3.65
C TYR A 122 12.52 -22.81 2.92
N PHE A 123 12.75 -21.51 3.07
CA PHE A 123 13.88 -20.80 2.46
C PHE A 123 15.20 -20.94 3.23
N ASN A 124 15.21 -21.68 4.35
CA ASN A 124 16.38 -21.84 5.22
C ASN A 124 16.96 -20.47 5.66
N ARG A 125 16.09 -19.49 5.91
CA ARG A 125 16.43 -18.15 6.40
C ARG A 125 15.78 -17.90 7.76
N SER A 126 16.36 -17.02 8.57
CA SER A 126 15.66 -16.52 9.75
C SER A 126 14.70 -15.39 9.37
N ARG A 127 13.58 -15.27 10.08
CA ARG A 127 12.65 -14.15 9.90
C ARG A 127 13.35 -12.79 10.04
N GLU A 128 14.32 -12.68 10.96
CA GLU A 128 15.11 -11.46 11.15
C GLU A 128 15.95 -11.11 9.92
N GLN A 129 16.63 -12.10 9.30
CA GLN A 129 17.38 -11.88 8.06
C GLN A 129 16.47 -11.36 6.95
N MET A 130 15.28 -11.96 6.80
CA MET A 130 14.31 -11.55 5.79
C MET A 130 13.77 -10.14 6.04
N ILE A 131 13.49 -9.79 7.29
CA ILE A 131 13.07 -8.43 7.64
C ILE A 131 14.17 -7.42 7.28
N ASN A 132 15.44 -7.72 7.57
CA ASN A 132 16.54 -6.84 7.21
C ASN A 132 16.66 -6.67 5.69
N GLU A 133 16.51 -7.75 4.92
CA GLU A 133 16.50 -7.69 3.45
C GLU A 133 15.34 -6.83 2.92
N ILE A 134 14.14 -6.95 3.51
CA ILE A 134 12.97 -6.13 3.17
C ILE A 134 13.21 -4.65 3.51
N GLN A 135 13.80 -4.36 4.67
CA GLN A 135 14.18 -3.01 5.07
C GLN A 135 15.16 -2.37 4.07
N GLU A 136 16.19 -3.11 3.65
CA GLU A 136 17.16 -2.65 2.65
C GLU A 136 16.52 -2.43 1.28
N GLU A 137 15.62 -3.32 0.84
CA GLU A 137 14.88 -3.18 -0.41
C GLU A 137 13.95 -1.97 -0.38
N ALA A 138 13.17 -1.80 0.69
CA ALA A 138 12.29 -0.65 0.90
C ALA A 138 13.07 0.67 0.89
N SER A 139 14.19 0.72 1.62
CA SER A 139 15.07 1.90 1.69
C SER A 139 15.58 2.30 0.31
N ARG A 140 15.99 1.32 -0.50
CA ARG A 140 16.51 1.55 -1.85
C ARG A 140 15.42 2.04 -2.79
N LEU A 141 14.27 1.35 -2.80
CA LEU A 141 13.14 1.72 -3.65
C LEU A 141 12.61 3.11 -3.31
N LEU A 142 12.50 3.43 -2.02
CA LEU A 142 12.15 4.76 -1.54
C LEU A 142 13.12 5.84 -2.05
N ALA A 143 14.42 5.56 -2.03
CA ALA A 143 15.43 6.50 -2.53
C ALA A 143 15.31 6.70 -4.05
N GLU A 144 15.06 5.63 -4.81
CA GLU A 144 14.82 5.72 -6.26
C GLU A 144 13.56 6.56 -6.57
N ILE A 145 12.45 6.32 -5.86
CA ILE A 145 11.20 7.09 -6.02
C ILE A 145 11.42 8.56 -5.68
N LYS A 146 12.11 8.88 -4.57
CA LYS A 146 12.42 10.25 -4.18
C LYS A 146 13.30 10.97 -5.22
N ASP A 147 14.28 10.29 -5.80
CA ASP A 147 15.11 10.83 -6.89
C ASP A 147 14.29 11.07 -8.16
N TRP A 148 13.40 10.13 -8.50
CA TRP A 148 12.53 10.25 -9.66
C TRP A 148 11.54 11.40 -9.53
N LEU A 149 10.85 11.55 -8.39
CA LEU A 149 9.92 12.66 -8.13
C LEU A 149 10.60 14.03 -8.17
N ARG A 150 11.89 14.11 -7.84
CA ARG A 150 12.67 15.35 -7.98
C ARG A 150 12.93 15.73 -9.42
N THR A 151 13.02 14.75 -10.32
CA THR A 151 13.29 14.95 -11.75
C THR A 151 12.00 15.00 -12.58
N HIS A 152 10.90 14.46 -12.07
CA HIS A 152 9.57 14.39 -12.71
C HIS A 152 8.47 14.89 -11.75
N PRO A 153 8.52 16.18 -11.34
CA PRO A 153 7.57 16.70 -10.36
C PRO A 153 6.14 16.68 -10.90
N GLY A 154 5.21 16.12 -10.12
CA GLY A 154 3.79 16.03 -10.47
C GLY A 154 3.47 14.90 -11.46
N GLU A 155 4.43 14.07 -11.82
CA GLU A 155 4.15 12.84 -12.55
C GLU A 155 3.64 11.73 -11.62
N ASP A 156 2.77 10.91 -12.19
CA ASP A 156 2.12 9.78 -11.54
C ASP A 156 3.12 8.65 -11.28
N LEU A 157 3.17 8.16 -10.03
CA LEU A 157 4.07 7.08 -9.65
C LEU A 157 3.81 5.77 -10.42
N SER A 158 2.63 5.54 -11.00
CA SER A 158 2.39 4.39 -11.88
C SER A 158 3.32 4.34 -13.10
N LYS A 159 3.92 5.48 -13.47
CA LYS A 159 4.93 5.57 -14.55
C LYS A 159 6.36 5.33 -14.08
N PHE A 160 6.59 5.26 -12.78
CA PHE A 160 7.90 5.01 -12.24
C PHE A 160 8.35 3.59 -12.61
N GLU A 161 9.57 3.49 -13.14
CA GLU A 161 10.23 2.22 -13.38
C GLU A 161 11.44 2.09 -12.44
N SER A 162 11.45 1.06 -11.59
CA SER A 162 12.61 0.79 -10.75
C SER A 162 13.82 0.42 -11.60
N ARG A 163 14.99 0.94 -11.19
CA ARG A 163 16.28 0.59 -11.80
C ARG A 163 16.66 -0.85 -11.49
N THR A 164 16.13 -1.39 -10.40
CA THR A 164 16.42 -2.74 -9.92
C THR A 164 15.27 -3.67 -10.31
N LYS A 165 15.29 -4.19 -11.54
CA LYS A 165 14.35 -5.26 -11.92
C LYS A 165 14.72 -6.55 -11.17
N LYS A 166 14.09 -6.83 -10.04
CA LYS A 166 13.95 -8.23 -9.60
C LYS A 166 13.06 -8.90 -10.64
N ILE A 167 13.53 -10.02 -11.18
CA ILE A 167 12.80 -10.82 -12.17
C ILE A 167 11.42 -11.10 -11.58
N ASP A 168 10.36 -10.70 -12.28
CA ASP A 168 8.99 -11.06 -11.92
C ASP A 168 8.95 -12.57 -11.69
N MET A 169 8.65 -13.01 -10.46
CA MET A 169 8.30 -14.40 -10.18
C MET A 169 6.88 -14.70 -10.68
N ILE A 170 6.51 -14.18 -11.85
CA ILE A 170 5.56 -14.89 -12.69
C ILE A 170 6.31 -16.17 -13.09
N PRO A 171 5.83 -17.38 -12.76
CA PRO A 171 6.45 -18.60 -13.25
C PRO A 171 6.20 -18.69 -14.76
N ASN A 172 6.97 -17.95 -15.56
CA ASN A 172 7.00 -18.05 -17.02
C ASN A 172 7.68 -19.35 -17.49
N ASN A 173 8.15 -20.18 -16.56
CA ASN A 173 8.71 -21.50 -16.82
C ASN A 173 7.92 -22.56 -16.05
N PHE A 174 6.66 -22.78 -16.41
CA PHE A 174 6.23 -24.17 -16.43
C PHE A 174 7.06 -24.85 -17.52
N PRO A 175 7.84 -25.89 -17.22
CA PRO A 175 8.40 -26.71 -18.28
C PRO A 175 7.20 -27.17 -19.12
N GLU A 176 7.22 -26.99 -20.44
CA GLU A 176 6.18 -27.52 -21.36
C GLU A 176 5.92 -29.02 -21.11
N ASN A 177 6.87 -29.68 -20.47
CA ASN A 177 6.90 -31.07 -20.07
C ASN A 177 5.94 -31.44 -18.91
N VAL A 178 5.41 -30.46 -18.15
CA VAL A 178 4.53 -30.70 -16.99
C VAL A 178 3.04 -30.69 -17.37
N ILE A 179 2.69 -30.10 -18.52
CA ILE A 179 1.34 -30.20 -19.08
C ILE A 179 1.40 -31.14 -20.29
N LYS A 180 1.58 -32.43 -20.03
CA LYS A 180 0.97 -33.43 -20.92
C LYS A 180 -0.52 -33.44 -20.59
N THR A 181 -1.29 -32.62 -21.31
CA THR A 181 -2.71 -32.87 -21.48
C THR A 181 -2.87 -34.18 -22.28
N GLU A 182 -2.70 -35.31 -21.61
CA GLU A 182 -3.44 -36.50 -22.01
C GLU A 182 -4.91 -36.18 -21.77
N SER A 183 -5.56 -35.64 -22.81
CA SER A 183 -6.99 -35.43 -22.84
C SER A 183 -7.70 -36.78 -22.92
N THR A 184 -7.64 -37.59 -21.86
CA THR A 184 -8.68 -38.58 -21.62
C THR A 184 -9.88 -37.81 -21.10
N SER A 185 -10.75 -37.45 -22.04
CA SER A 185 -12.11 -36.96 -21.82
C SER A 185 -12.91 -38.00 -21.00
N ASN A 186 -12.66 -38.08 -19.70
CA ASN A 186 -13.55 -38.78 -18.79
C ASN A 186 -14.56 -37.76 -18.29
N LYS A 187 -15.71 -37.80 -18.96
CA LYS A 187 -16.91 -37.03 -18.66
C LYS A 187 -17.37 -37.38 -17.24
N TRP A 188 -17.16 -36.46 -16.31
CA TRP A 188 -17.47 -36.60 -14.87
C TRP A 188 -18.95 -36.93 -14.56
N TRP A 189 -19.84 -36.83 -15.53
CA TRP A 189 -21.26 -37.17 -15.42
C TRP A 189 -21.60 -38.65 -15.68
N GLU A 190 -20.66 -39.49 -16.11
CA GLU A 190 -20.92 -40.92 -16.37
C GLU A 190 -20.95 -41.79 -15.10
N PHE A 191 -20.66 -41.22 -13.92
CA PHE A 191 -20.67 -41.94 -12.64
C PHE A 191 -22.08 -42.32 -12.15
N TRP A 192 -23.14 -41.74 -12.71
CA TRP A 192 -24.53 -41.87 -12.22
C TRP A 192 -25.44 -42.71 -13.12
N LYS A 193 -24.90 -43.68 -13.87
CA LYS A 193 -25.67 -44.60 -14.71
C LYS A 193 -25.72 -46.03 -14.18
#